data_AF-A0A831JXH7-F1
#
_entry.id   AF-A0A831JXH7-F1
#
_cell.length_a   1.000
_cell.length_b   1.000
_cell.length_c   1.000
_cell.angle_alpha   90.00
_cell.angle_beta   90.00
_cell.angle_gamma   90.00
#
_symmetry.space_group_name_H-M   'P 1'
#
loop_
_entity.id
_entity.type
_entity.pdbx_description
1 polymer ?
#
loop_
_entity_poly.entity_id
_entity_poly.type
_entity_poly.pdbx_seq_one_letter_code
_entity_poly.pdbx_strand_id
1 'polypeptide(L)' 'MSGKIIEFELAGDVQEFVKQNFDVDYKDPSIKETIKNAKDLDILKVVKTIDSPTTFISVDLVDEEFIEKKF' A
#
# COMPACT_ATOMS: atom_id res chain seq x y z
N MET A 1 2.84 -19.75 7.59
CA MET A 1 2.95 -19.33 6.18
C MET A 1 2.52 -17.88 6.14
N SER A 2 3.44 -16.95 5.87
CA SER A 2 3.12 -15.54 5.69
C SER A 2 2.34 -15.40 4.37
N GLY A 3 1.04 -15.10 4.46
CA GLY A 3 0.21 -14.89 3.28
C GLY A 3 0.59 -13.57 2.61
N LYS A 4 0.99 -13.62 1.34
CA LYS A 4 1.17 -12.42 0.53
C LYS A 4 -0.19 -11.96 0.01
N ILE A 5 -0.55 -10.72 0.28
CA ILE A 5 -1.77 -10.07 -0.15
C ILE A 5 -1.46 -9.01 -1.20
N ILE A 6 -2.37 -8.89 -2.17
CA ILE A 6 -2.39 -7.83 -3.17
C ILE A 6 -3.76 -7.16 -3.06
N GLU A 7 -3.77 -5.91 -2.63
CA GLU A 7 -4.98 -5.11 -2.41
C GLU A 7 -4.88 -3.79 -3.19
N PHE A 8 -6.05 -3.24 -3.53
CA PHE A 8 -6.18 -1.90 -4.11
C PHE A 8 -6.87 -1.03 -3.06
N GLU A 9 -6.17 -0.04 -2.53
CA GLU A 9 -6.62 0.79 -1.43
C GLU A 9 -6.43 2.26 -1.79
N LEU A 10 -7.25 3.14 -1.19
CA LEU A 10 -7.01 4.58 -1.29
C LEU A 10 -5.73 4.92 -0.52
N ALA A 11 -4.94 5.84 -1.07
CA ALA A 11 -3.72 6.29 -0.41
C ALA A 11 -4.00 6.86 0.99
N GLY A 12 -5.14 7.55 1.17
CA GLY A 12 -5.57 8.05 2.47
C GLY A 12 -5.72 6.94 3.51
N ASP A 13 -6.39 5.84 3.14
CA ASP A 13 -6.61 4.68 4.02
C ASP A 13 -5.28 4.00 4.39
N VAL A 14 -4.39 3.83 3.41
CA VAL A 14 -3.05 3.24 3.62
C VAL A 14 -2.19 4.13 4.53
N GLN A 15 -2.24 5.45 4.33
CA GLN A 15 -1.54 6.40 5.19
C GLN A 15 -2.08 6.37 6.62
N GLU A 16 -3.40 6.26 6.81
CA GLU A 16 -4.02 6.13 8.11
C GLU A 16 -3.64 4.81 8.79
N PHE A 17 -3.67 3.70 8.06
CA PHE A 17 -3.22 2.39 8.55
C PHE A 17 -1.77 2.46 9.07
N VAL A 18 -0.86 3.05 8.30
CA VAL A 18 0.54 3.23 8.70
C VAL A 18 0.70 4.12 9.93
N LYS A 19 -0.13 5.18 10.06
CA LYS A 19 -0.07 6.09 11.22
C LYS A 19 -0.60 5.42 12.50
N GLN A 20 -1.61 4.57 12.38
CA GLN A 20 -2.25 3.90 13.52
C GLN A 20 -1.51 2.63 13.97
N ASN A 21 -0.84 1.92 13.05
CA ASN A 21 -0.15 0.67 13.35
C ASN A 21 1.35 0.93 13.58
N PHE A 22 1.81 0.67 14.80
CA PHE A 22 3.23 0.77 15.16
C PHE A 22 4.08 -0.40 14.61
N ASP A 23 3.45 -1.47 14.13
CA ASP A 23 4.09 -2.72 13.72
C ASP A 23 4.04 -2.90 12.20
N VAL A 24 4.59 -1.90 11.48
CA VAL A 24 4.67 -1.87 10.02
C VAL A 24 6.12 -1.79 9.59
N ASP A 25 6.54 -2.79 8.82
CA ASP A 25 7.85 -2.82 8.17
C ASP A 25 7.73 -2.51 6.68
N TYR A 26 8.82 -1.96 6.12
CA TYR A 26 8.93 -1.65 4.71
C TYR A 26 10.10 -2.42 4.13
N LYS A 27 9.83 -3.24 3.12
CA LYS A 27 10.90 -3.96 2.40
C LYS A 27 11.86 -3.00 1.69
N ASP A 28 11.34 -1.87 1.23
CA ASP A 28 12.11 -0.79 0.60
C ASP A 28 11.70 0.55 1.25
N PRO A 29 12.65 1.38 1.74
CA PRO A 29 12.35 2.69 2.30
C PRO A 29 11.59 3.63 1.34
N SER A 30 11.77 3.48 0.03
CA SER A 30 11.06 4.28 -0.97
C SER A 30 9.54 4.06 -0.95
N ILE A 31 9.07 2.89 -0.48
CA ILE A 31 7.63 2.61 -0.30
C ILE A 31 6.99 3.62 0.64
N LYS A 32 7.69 3.96 1.71
CA LYS A 32 7.21 4.94 2.69
C LYS A 32 7.07 6.33 2.06
N GLU A 33 7.98 6.70 1.16
CA GLU A 33 7.90 7.95 0.43
C GLU A 33 6.74 7.94 -0.57
N THR A 34 6.53 6.83 -1.30
CA THR A 34 5.39 6.68 -2.22
C THR A 34 4.05 6.84 -1.48
N ILE A 35 3.86 6.16 -0.36
CA ILE A 35 2.64 6.28 0.45
C ILE A 35 2.43 7.71 0.93
N LYS A 36 3.51 8.39 1.37
CA LYS A 36 3.44 9.75 1.92
C LYS A 36 3.20 10.82 0.84
N ASN A 37 3.70 10.61 -0.38
CA ASN A 37 3.60 11.56 -1.48
C ASN A 37 2.33 11.38 -2.31
N ALA A 38 1.66 10.24 -2.21
CA ALA A 38 0.36 10.01 -2.83
C ALA A 38 -0.73 10.92 -2.20
N LYS A 39 -1.68 11.38 -3.02
CA LYS A 39 -2.84 12.16 -2.58
C LYS A 39 -3.89 11.22 -2.02
N ASP A 40 -4.68 11.68 -1.03
CA ASP A 40 -5.66 10.83 -0.34
C ASP A 40 -6.62 10.04 -1.27
N LEU A 41 -6.95 10.60 -2.44
CA LEU A 41 -7.86 10.00 -3.43
C LEU A 41 -7.16 9.11 -4.48
N ASP A 42 -5.83 9.04 -4.45
CA ASP A 42 -5.08 8.19 -5.36
C ASP A 42 -5.30 6.71 -5.00
N ILE A 43 -5.41 5.84 -6.02
CA ILE A 43 -5.49 4.40 -5.80
C ILE A 43 -4.09 3.81 -5.80
N LEU A 44 -3.77 3.10 -4.73
CA LEU A 44 -2.51 2.38 -4.57
C LEU A 44 -2.74 0.88 -4.70
N LYS A 45 -1.91 0.23 -5.50
CA LYS A 45 -1.76 -1.22 -5.49
C LYS A 45 -0.76 -1.57 -4.40
N VAL A 46 -1.28 -2.10 -3.30
CA VAL A 46 -0.50 -2.47 -2.12
C VAL A 46 -0.23 -3.96 -2.14
N VAL A 47 1.05 -4.32 -2.02
CA VAL A 47 1.48 -5.70 -1.83
C VAL A 47 2.11 -5.82 -0.45
N LYS A 48 1.46 -6.55 0.45
CA LYS A 48 1.89 -6.70 1.85
C LYS A 48 1.81 -8.14 2.32
N THR A 49 2.50 -8.47 3.41
CA THR A 49 2.32 -9.74 4.14
C THR A 49 1.49 -9.51 5.38
N ILE A 50 0.56 -10.43 5.68
CA ILE A 50 -0.12 -10.45 6.98
C ILE A 50 0.69 -11.28 7.96
N ASP A 51 1.84 -10.75 8.35
CA ASP A 51 2.58 -11.12 9.54
C ASP A 51 2.58 -9.96 10.53
N SER A 52 3.09 -10.19 11.74
CA SER A 52 3.37 -9.15 12.74
C SER A 52 4.89 -9.09 12.87
N PRO A 53 5.55 -8.01 12.42
CA PRO A 53 4.99 -6.82 11.74
C PRO A 53 4.44 -7.08 10.34
N THR A 54 3.43 -6.29 9.94
CA THR A 54 2.94 -6.29 8.55
C THR A 54 4.02 -5.68 7.67
N THR A 55 4.52 -6.43 6.68
CA THR A 55 5.57 -5.93 5.80
C THR A 55 5.01 -5.49 4.46
N PHE A 56 5.16 -4.20 4.13
CA PHE A 56 4.90 -3.69 2.79
C PHE A 56 6.03 -4.13 1.85
N ILE A 57 5.69 -4.93 0.84
CA ILE A 57 6.62 -5.44 -0.18
C ILE A 57 6.74 -4.49 -1.36
N SER A 58 5.62 -3.95 -1.84
CA SER A 58 5.58 -2.93 -2.89
C SER A 58 4.30 -2.11 -2.79
N VAL A 59 4.39 -0.85 -3.22
CA VAL A 59 3.24 0.05 -3.36
C VAL A 59 3.43 0.81 -4.65
N ASP A 60 2.47 0.65 -5.56
CA ASP A 60 2.49 1.29 -6.87
C ASP A 60 1.25 2.17 -7.03
N LEU A 61 1.44 3.39 -7.56
CA LEU A 61 0.33 4.24 -7.96
C LEU A 61 -0.38 3.61 -9.15
N VAL A 62 -1.69 3.44 -9.04
CA VAL A 62 -2.52 2.93 -10.13
C VAL A 62 -2.97 4.11 -10.97
N ASP A 63 -2.69 4.05 -12.26
CA ASP A 63 -3.18 5.00 -13.23
C ASP A 63 -4.67 4.75 -13.56
N GLU A 64 -5.38 5.82 -13.94
CA GLU A 64 -6.81 5.75 -14.28
C GLU A 64 -7.09 4.73 -15.41
N GLU A 65 -6.13 4.56 -16.34
CA GLU A 65 -6.21 3.56 -17.42
C GLU A 65 -6.27 2.10 -16.92
N PHE A 66 -5.66 1.78 -15.77
CA PHE A 66 -5.70 0.44 -15.21
C PHE A 66 -7.07 0.14 -14.57
N ILE A 67 -7.75 1.16 -14.05
CA ILE A 67 -9.09 1.05 -13.47
C ILE A 67 -10.12 0.73 -14.58
N GLU A 68 -10.08 1.47 -15.69
CA GLU A 68 -11.01 1.28 -16.82
C GLU A 68 -10.88 -0.07 -17.53
N LYS A 69 -9.73 -0.75 -17.42
CA LYS A 69 -9.54 -2.09 -18.02
C LYS A 69 -10.00 -3.25 -17.14
N LYS A 70 -10.26 -3.00 -15.85
CA LYS A 70 -10.50 -4.04 -14.84
C LYS A 70 -11.93 -4.04 -14.28
N PHE A 71 -12.69 -2.96 -14.50
CA PHE A 71 -14.08 -2.80 -14.13
C PHE A 71 -14.93 -2.50 -15.37
#